data_AF-A0A970N7W2-F1
#
_entry.id   AF-A0A970N7W2-F1
#
_cell.length_a   1.000
_cell.length_b   1.000
_cell.length_c   1.000
_cell.angle_alpha   90.00
_cell.angle_beta   90.00
_cell.angle_gamma   90.00
#
_symmetry.space_group_name_H-M   'P 1'
#
loop_
_entity.id
_entity.type
_entity.pdbx_description
1 polymer ?
#
loop_
_entity_poly.entity_id
_entity_poly.type
_entity_poly.pdbx_seq_one_letter_code
_entity_poly.pdbx_strand_id
1 'polypeptide(L)' 'EGFGGGVTLPGFNDHRIVMSMAVAGLACDSPIMIEDAESVNKSWPEFFDVYKSCGGAANVIQHW' A
#
# COMPACT_ATOMS: atom_id res chain seq x y z
N GLU A 1 18.06 1.10 -13.90
CA GLU A 1 16.73 1.70 -14.16
C GLU A 1 15.84 1.29 -13.00
N GLY A 2 15.04 2.21 -12.45
CA GLY A 2 14.14 1.90 -11.33
C GLY A 2 12.91 1.13 -11.79
N PHE A 3 12.08 0.67 -10.85
CA PHE A 3 10.80 0.08 -11.21
C PHE A 3 9.82 1.18 -11.59
N GLY A 4 9.08 1.01 -12.70
CA GLY A 4 8.02 1.94 -13.07
C GLY A 4 6.91 1.99 -12.00
N GLY A 5 6.25 3.14 -11.89
CA GLY A 5 5.06 3.33 -11.05
C GLY A 5 3.96 4.06 -11.83
N GLY A 6 3.10 4.81 -11.13
CA GLY A 6 2.01 5.57 -11.75
C GLY A 6 0.84 4.71 -12.21
N VAL A 7 0.68 3.54 -11.60
CA VAL A 7 -0.37 2.56 -11.91
C VAL A 7 -1.32 2.39 -10.73
N THR A 8 -2.55 1.96 -11.04
CA THR A 8 -3.52 1.49 -10.05
C THR A 8 -3.59 -0.03 -10.09
N LEU A 9 -3.51 -0.66 -8.92
CA LEU A 9 -3.51 -2.11 -8.75
C LEU A 9 -4.68 -2.54 -7.85
N PRO A 10 -5.46 -3.57 -8.24
CA PRO A 10 -6.49 -4.14 -7.38
C PRO A 10 -5.86 -4.88 -6.20
N GLY A 11 -6.39 -4.66 -4.99
CA GLY A 11 -5.96 -5.37 -3.77
C GLY A 11 -6.55 -6.76 -3.62
N PHE A 12 -7.60 -7.06 -4.41
CA PHE A 12 -8.36 -8.32 -4.39
C PHE A 12 -8.94 -8.66 -3.00
N ASN A 13 -9.21 -7.65 -2.18
CA ASN A 13 -9.66 -7.80 -0.79
C ASN A 13 -8.76 -8.73 0.06
N ASP A 14 -7.48 -8.86 -0.31
CA ASP A 14 -6.48 -9.65 0.43
C ASP A 14 -5.42 -8.71 1.03
N HIS A 15 -5.41 -8.63 2.37
CA HIS A 15 -4.48 -7.78 3.11
C HIS A 15 -3.01 -8.08 2.78
N ARG A 16 -2.67 -9.33 2.45
CA ARG A 16 -1.30 -9.70 2.11
C ARG A 16 -0.88 -9.12 0.77
N ILE A 17 -1.79 -9.08 -0.20
CA ILE A 17 -1.55 -8.46 -1.50
C ILE A 17 -1.35 -6.96 -1.31
N VAL A 18 -2.26 -6.30 -0.60
CA VAL A 18 -2.16 -4.85 -0.33
C VAL A 18 -0.85 -4.49 0.39
N MET A 19 -0.50 -5.20 1.46
CA MET A 19 0.75 -4.94 2.19
C MET A 19 2.00 -5.23 1.34
N SER A 20 2.00 -6.32 0.56
CA SER A 20 3.14 -6.66 -0.31
C SER A 20 3.33 -5.60 -1.41
N MET A 21 2.25 -5.12 -2.01
CA MET A 21 2.29 -4.05 -3.01
C MET A 21 2.77 -2.74 -2.37
N ALA A 22 2.32 -2.40 -1.16
CA ALA A 22 2.79 -1.20 -0.46
C ALA A 22 4.32 -1.23 -0.29
N VAL A 23 4.88 -2.37 0.13
CA VAL A 23 6.34 -2.55 0.22
C VAL A 23 7.02 -2.47 -1.15
N ALA A 24 6.43 -3.06 -2.19
CA ALA A 24 6.97 -2.98 -3.56
C ALA A 24 7.01 -1.52 -4.09
N GLY A 25 6.02 -0.70 -3.71
CA GLY A 25 5.95 0.72 -4.08
C GLY A 25 7.14 1.55 -3.59
N LEU A 26 7.85 1.13 -2.55
CA LEU A 26 9.08 1.78 -2.08
C LEU A 26 10.21 1.75 -3.12
N ALA A 27 10.18 0.81 -4.05
CA ALA A 27 11.19 0.65 -5.10
C ALA A 27 10.78 1.28 -6.44
N CYS A 28 9.59 1.89 -6.52
CA CYS A 28 9.06 2.52 -7.73
C CYS A 28 9.51 3.97 -7.86
N ASP A 29 9.82 4.39 -9.09
CA ASP A 29 10.21 5.77 -9.41
C ASP A 29 9.02 6.76 -9.33
N SER A 30 7.79 6.23 -9.40
CA SER A 30 6.53 6.97 -9.29
C SER A 30 5.58 6.29 -8.29
N PRO A 31 4.67 7.03 -7.63
CA PRO A 31 3.72 6.44 -6.70
C PRO A 31 2.83 5.37 -7.36
N ILE A 32 2.45 4.35 -6.60
CA ILE A 32 1.41 3.37 -6.99
C ILE A 32 0.14 3.63 -6.17
N MET A 33 -1.01 3.37 -6.79
CA MET A 33 -2.31 3.37 -6.11
C MET A 33 -2.73 1.91 -5.91
N ILE A 34 -3.17 1.56 -4.71
CA ILE A 34 -3.59 0.20 -4.35
C ILE A 34 -5.03 0.30 -3.85
N GLU A 35 -5.93 -0.49 -4.44
CA GLU A 35 -7.33 -0.58 -4.01
C GLU A 35 -7.47 -1.51 -2.78
N ASP A 36 -8.66 -1.53 -2.16
CA ASP A 36 -9.01 -2.39 -1.02
C ASP A 36 -8.14 -2.23 0.23
N ALA A 37 -7.70 -0.99 0.53
CA ALA A 37 -6.85 -0.68 1.69
C ALA A 37 -7.50 -1.08 3.04
N GLU A 38 -8.83 -1.12 3.12
CA GLU A 38 -9.58 -1.57 4.29
C GLU A 38 -9.38 -3.06 4.62
N SER A 39 -8.94 -3.88 3.65
CA SER A 39 -8.65 -5.30 3.89
C SER A 39 -7.57 -5.48 4.95
N VAL A 40 -6.61 -4.55 5.04
CA VAL A 40 -5.50 -4.53 6.00
C VAL A 40 -6.00 -4.39 7.44
N ASN A 41 -7.10 -3.65 7.67
CA ASN A 41 -7.67 -3.44 9.01
C ASN A 41 -8.15 -4.76 9.67
N LYS A 42 -8.36 -5.82 8.89
CA LYS A 42 -8.77 -7.13 9.42
C LYS A 42 -7.64 -7.86 10.16
N SER A 43 -6.39 -7.62 9.78
CA SER A 43 -5.23 -8.36 10.29
C SER A 43 -4.23 -7.47 11.01
N TRP A 44 -3.98 -6.26 10.52
CA TRP A 44 -3.02 -5.33 11.11
C TRP A 44 -3.42 -3.87 10.87
N PRO A 45 -4.35 -3.33 11.66
CA PRO A 45 -4.83 -1.94 11.53
C PRO A 45 -3.72 -0.88 11.53
N GLU A 46 -2.65 -1.10 12.29
CA GLU A 46 -1.54 -0.16 12.45
C GLU A 46 -0.47 -0.28 11.35
N PHE A 47 -0.66 -1.16 10.35
CA PHE A 47 0.35 -1.44 9.31
C PHE A 47 0.87 -0.15 8.65
N PHE A 48 -0.01 0.74 8.19
CA PHE A 48 0.42 1.95 7.48
C PHE A 48 1.06 2.98 8.41
N ASP A 49 0.75 2.97 9.71
CA ASP A 49 1.43 3.82 10.69
C ASP A 49 2.87 3.35 10.93
N VAL A 50 3.07 2.03 11.02
CA VAL A 50 4.41 1.43 11.09
C VAL A 50 5.16 1.63 9.77
N TYR A 51 4.50 1.44 8.63
CA TYR A 51 5.09 1.69 7.31
C TYR A 51 5.62 3.12 7.19
N LYS A 52 4.85 4.12 7.65
CA LYS A 52 5.28 5.52 7.73
C LYS A 52 6.44 5.73 8.70
N SER A 53 6.44 5.07 9.87
CA SER A 53 7.54 5.19 10.83
C SER A 53 8.86 4.59 10.32
N CYS A 54 8.78 3.62 9.42
CA CYS A 54 9.92 3.07 8.69
C CYS A 54 10.43 3.96 7.53
N GLY A 55 9.81 5.12 7.29
CA GLY A 55 10.20 6.07 6.24
C GLY A 55 9.42 5.92 4.93
N GLY A 56 8.42 5.03 4.87
CA GLY A 56 7.51 4.94 3.74
C GLY A 56 6.54 6.13 3.67
N ALA A 57 6.09 6.48 2.47
CA ALA A 57 5.03 7.47 2.28
C ALA A 57 3.74 6.76 1.84
N ALA A 58 2.66 6.94 2.59
CA ALA A 58 1.35 6.39 2.27
C ALA A 58 0.24 7.40 2.58
N ASN A 59 -0.66 7.62 1.62
CA ASN A 59 -1.91 8.36 1.82
C ASN A 59 -3.07 7.37 1.71
N VAL A 60 -3.59 6.96 2.86
CA VAL A 60 -4.64 5.93 2.94
C VAL A 60 -6.00 6.61 3.04
N ILE A 61 -6.87 6.37 2.07
CA ILE A 61 -8.24 6.88 2.05
C ILE A 61 -9.16 5.69 2.35
N GLN A 62 -9.85 5.74 3.48
CA GLN A 62 -10.87 4.74 3.84
C GLN A 62 -12.23 5.43 3.83
N HIS A 63 -13.21 4.82 3.17
CA HIS A 63 -14.60 5.21 3.25
C HIS A 63 -15.28 4.36 4.32
N TRP A 64 -15.97 5.02 5.27
CA TRP A 64 -16.72 4.38 6.35
C TRP A 64 -18.07 3.88 5.86
#